data_AF-A0A524K0Q6-F1
#
_entry.id   AF-A0A524K0Q6-F1
#
_cell.length_a   1.000
_cell.length_b   1.000
_cell.length_c   1.000
_cell.angle_alpha   90.00
_cell.angle_beta   90.00
_cell.angle_gamma   90.00
#
_symmetry.space_group_name_H-M   'P 1'
#
loop_
_entity.id
_entity.type
_entity.pdbx_description
1 polymer ?
#
loop_
_entity_poly.entity_id
_entity_poly.type
_entity_poly.pdbx_seq_one_letter_code
_entity_poly.pdbx_strand_id
1 'polypeptide(L)'
;MPDTLSKPHLRELRNRIEIIPLIAEVLELLYKTHDGRFRFMCPLCHDFDTAVNPDTNLARCFRCQRNFNPIDIVMTVKRYSFMQAVRYLQPILDQILARAGNRLSLQNALTRTRP
;
A
#
# COMPACT_ATOMS: atom_id res chain seq x y z
N MET A 1 16.30 4.85 20.18
CA MET A 1 16.22 3.70 19.25
C MET A 1 16.87 4.18 17.96
N PRO A 2 17.83 3.49 17.32
CA PRO A 2 18.46 4.08 16.15
C PRO A 2 17.43 4.09 15.01
N ASP A 3 16.99 5.30 14.66
CA ASP A 3 15.96 5.66 13.68
C ASP A 3 16.40 5.44 12.21
N THR A 4 17.27 4.47 11.94
CA THR A 4 17.83 4.28 10.60
C THR A 4 17.03 3.24 9.83
N LEU A 5 16.10 3.72 9.00
CA LEU A 5 15.37 2.88 8.06
C LEU A 5 16.26 2.53 6.86
N SER A 6 16.39 1.23 6.56
CA SER A 6 17.18 0.76 5.42
C SER A 6 16.43 0.94 4.10
N LYS A 7 17.16 1.16 2.99
CA LYS A 7 16.56 1.24 1.64
C LYS A 7 15.72 -0.01 1.29
N PRO A 8 16.16 -1.25 1.58
CA PRO A 8 15.34 -2.44 1.34
C PRO A 8 14.04 -2.41 2.13
N HIS A 9 14.09 -2.01 3.39
CA HIS A 9 12.90 -1.94 4.23
C HIS A 9 11.86 -0.93 3.71
N LEU A 10 12.31 0.26 3.29
CA LEU A 10 11.45 1.25 2.64
C LEU A 10 10.85 0.73 1.33
N ARG A 11 11.60 -0.08 0.58
CA ARG A 11 11.12 -0.72 -0.64
C ARG A 11 10.01 -1.73 -0.35
N GLU A 12 10.13 -2.52 0.72
CA GLU A 12 9.07 -3.45 1.12
C GLU A 12 7.80 -2.70 1.52
N LEU A 13 7.89 -1.65 2.34
CA LEU A 13 6.74 -0.82 2.72
C LEU A 13 6.01 -0.22 1.50
N ARG A 14 6.77 0.21 0.48
CA ARG A 14 6.20 0.81 -0.74
C ARG A 14 5.58 -0.20 -1.70
N ASN A 15 6.07 -1.44 -1.73
CA ASN A 15 5.76 -2.38 -2.82
C ASN A 15 5.03 -3.64 -2.38
N ARG A 16 5.05 -4.01 -1.08
CA ARG A 16 4.31 -5.17 -0.56
C ARG A 16 2.91 -4.83 -0.10
N ILE A 17 2.69 -3.59 0.33
CA ILE A 17 1.39 -3.11 0.76
C ILE A 17 0.65 -2.63 -0.48
N GLU A 18 -0.33 -3.41 -0.95
CA GLU A 18 -1.14 -3.06 -2.11
C GLU A 18 -1.87 -1.75 -1.88
N ILE A 19 -1.71 -0.80 -2.79
CA ILE A 19 -2.19 0.57 -2.60
C ILE A 19 -3.72 0.68 -2.73
N ILE A 20 -4.37 -0.21 -3.49
CA ILE A 20 -5.85 -0.20 -3.63
C ILE A 20 -6.52 -0.56 -2.30
N PRO A 21 -6.25 -1.73 -1.67
CA PRO A 21 -6.81 -2.03 -0.34
C PRO A 21 -6.38 -1.01 0.72
N LEU A 22 -5.14 -0.50 0.66
CA LEU A 22 -4.70 0.55 1.59
C LEU A 22 -5.58 1.81 1.48
N ILE A 23 -5.90 2.25 0.26
CA ILE A 23 -6.76 3.42 0.03
C ILE A 23 -8.21 3.14 0.46
N ALA A 24 -8.77 2.01 0.02
CA ALA A 24 -10.19 1.72 0.14
C ALA A 24 -10.60 1.22 1.53
N GLU A 25 -9.80 0.33 2.13
CA GLU A 25 -10.17 -0.44 3.32
C GLU A 25 -9.48 0.07 4.59
N VAL A 26 -8.26 0.60 4.47
CA VAL A 26 -7.46 1.03 5.63
C VAL A 26 -7.55 2.54 5.86
N LEU A 27 -7.43 3.32 4.78
CA LEU A 27 -7.56 4.77 4.83
C LEU A 27 -9.00 5.24 4.61
N GLU A 28 -9.88 4.33 4.17
CA GLU A 28 -11.32 4.57 3.98
C GLU A 28 -11.61 5.84 3.15
N LEU A 29 -10.76 6.11 2.14
CA LEU A 29 -11.03 7.21 1.22
C LEU A 29 -12.23 6.88 0.35
N LEU A 30 -13.05 7.89 0.06
CA LEU A 30 -14.13 7.76 -0.91
C LEU A 30 -13.54 7.33 -2.26
N TYR A 31 -14.12 6.30 -2.86
CA TYR A 31 -13.73 5.79 -4.16
C TYR A 31 -14.95 5.45 -5.00
N LYS A 32 -14.73 5.34 -6.31
CA LYS A 32 -15.70 4.86 -7.29
C LYS A 32 -14.99 4.04 -8.36
N THR A 33 -15.76 3.20 -9.02
CA THR A 33 -15.30 2.50 -10.22
C THR A 33 -15.88 3.22 -11.43
N HIS A 34 -15.02 3.61 -12.38
CA HIS A 34 -15.43 4.23 -13.64
C HIS A 34 -14.61 3.63 -14.78
N ASP A 35 -15.29 3.16 -15.83
CA ASP A 35 -14.68 2.42 -16.96
C ASP A 35 -13.80 1.24 -16.50
N GLY A 36 -14.26 0.50 -15.48
CA GLY A 36 -13.52 -0.64 -14.91
C GLY A 36 -12.25 -0.25 -14.14
N ARG A 37 -11.99 1.05 -13.92
CA ARG A 37 -10.82 1.53 -13.19
C ARG A 37 -11.20 2.03 -11.80
N PHE A 38 -10.37 1.67 -10.82
CA PHE A 38 -10.44 2.20 -9.45
C PHE A 38 -10.03 3.68 -9.42
N ARG A 39 -10.93 4.54 -8.96
CA ARG A 39 -10.70 5.98 -8.79
C ARG A 39 -11.04 6.39 -7.37
N PHE A 40 -10.10 6.96 -6.65
CA PHE A 40 -10.29 7.51 -5.31
C PHE A 40 -10.38 9.04 -5.35
N MET A 41 -11.05 9.63 -4.37
CA MET A 41 -11.04 11.07 -4.15
C MET A 41 -9.65 11.46 -3.66
N CYS A 42 -8.94 12.29 -4.43
CA CYS A 42 -7.61 12.76 -4.08
C CYS A 42 -7.67 13.55 -2.76
N PRO A 43 -6.84 13.21 -1.75
CA PRO A 43 -6.88 13.87 -0.44
C PRO A 43 -6.33 15.30 -0.45
N LEU A 44 -5.77 15.78 -1.58
CA LEU A 44 -5.24 17.13 -1.72
C LEU A 44 -6.22 18.08 -2.43
N CYS A 45 -6.86 17.62 -3.50
CA CYS A 45 -7.71 18.47 -4.34
C CYS A 45 -9.17 18.02 -4.40
N HIS A 46 -9.52 16.92 -3.72
CA HIS A 46 -10.87 16.34 -3.64
C HIS A 46 -11.52 15.97 -4.99
N ASP A 47 -10.71 15.84 -6.04
CA ASP A 47 -11.15 15.38 -7.36
C ASP A 47 -10.98 13.86 -7.48
N PHE A 48 -11.80 13.22 -8.31
CA PHE A 48 -11.73 11.80 -8.63
C PHE A 48 -10.95 11.49 -9.91
N ASP A 49 -10.34 12.49 -10.55
CA ASP A 49 -9.43 12.24 -11.66
C ASP A 49 -8.09 11.67 -11.17
N THR A 50 -8.18 10.42 -10.73
CA THR A 50 -7.10 9.60 -10.19
C THR A 50 -7.05 8.27 -10.93
N ALA A 51 -5.90 7.61 -10.86
CA ALA A 51 -5.72 6.23 -11.29
C ALA A 51 -4.72 5.53 -10.38
N VAL A 52 -4.80 4.21 -10.35
CA VAL A 52 -3.79 3.33 -9.76
C VAL A 52 -3.20 2.46 -10.85
N ASN A 53 -1.88 2.30 -10.86
CA ASN A 53 -1.18 1.31 -11.65
C ASN A 53 -0.76 0.14 -10.73
N PRO A 54 -1.46 -1.01 -10.76
CA PRO A 54 -1.13 -2.16 -9.91
C PRO A 54 0.27 -2.70 -10.15
N ASP A 55 0.79 -2.66 -11.38
CA ASP A 55 2.11 -3.22 -11.74
C ASP A 55 3.27 -2.48 -11.05
N THR A 56 3.06 -1.19 -10.75
CA THR A 56 4.06 -0.34 -10.08
C THR A 56 3.67 0.03 -8.65
N ASN A 57 2.47 -0.37 -8.20
CA ASN A 57 1.88 -0.01 -6.91
C ASN A 57 1.85 1.51 -6.64
N LEU A 58 1.61 2.30 -7.68
CA LEU A 58 1.56 3.76 -7.63
C LEU A 58 0.16 4.27 -7.93
N ALA A 59 -0.30 5.22 -7.13
CA ALA A 59 -1.47 6.04 -7.41
C ALA A 59 -1.05 7.39 -7.97
N ARG A 60 -1.88 7.99 -8.82
CA ARG A 60 -1.69 9.35 -9.31
C ARG A 60 -3.00 10.10 -9.33
N CYS A 61 -2.97 11.37 -8.94
CA CYS A 61 -4.02 12.32 -9.26
C CYS A 61 -3.56 13.18 -10.45
N PHE A 62 -4.35 13.20 -11.52
CA PHE A 62 -4.03 13.97 -12.71
C PHE A 62 -4.34 15.46 -12.52
N ARG A 63 -5.35 15.79 -11.70
CA ARG A 63 -5.71 17.18 -11.39
C ARG A 63 -4.60 17.93 -10.67
N CYS A 64 -4.06 17.38 -9.58
CA CYS A 64 -2.97 18.01 -8.82
C CYS A 64 -1.57 17.49 -9.21
N GLN A 65 -1.49 16.60 -10.19
CA GLN A 65 -0.26 16.00 -10.72
C GLN A 65 0.62 15.31 -9.67
N ARG A 66 0.03 14.86 -8.56
CA ARG A 66 0.74 14.19 -7.46
C ARG A 66 0.71 12.67 -7.66
N ASN A 67 1.87 12.04 -7.52
CA ASN A 67 1.99 10.58 -7.36
C ASN A 67 1.99 10.23 -5.88
N PHE A 68 1.46 9.05 -5.56
CA PHE A 68 1.48 8.48 -4.23
C PHE A 68 1.92 7.02 -4.28
N ASN A 69 2.94 6.67 -3.51
CA ASN A 69 3.13 5.31 -3.02
C ASN A 69 2.39 5.14 -1.66
N PRO A 70 2.35 3.92 -1.06
CA PRO A 70 1.74 3.68 0.24
C PRO A 70 2.14 4.65 1.36
N ILE A 71 3.43 5.02 1.44
CA ILE A 71 3.94 5.96 2.45
C ILE A 71 3.38 7.36 2.18
N ASP A 72 3.47 7.82 0.92
CA ASP A 72 3.05 9.18 0.55
C ASP A 72 1.55 9.40 0.81
N ILE A 73 0.71 8.42 0.51
CA ILE A 73 -0.74 8.55 0.71
C ILE A 73 -1.11 8.53 2.20
N VAL A 74 -0.45 7.70 3.02
CA VAL A 74 -0.64 7.72 4.49
C VAL A 74 -0.21 9.07 5.07
N MET A 75 0.97 9.58 4.67
CA MET A 75 1.43 10.90 5.10
C MET A 75 0.40 11.97 4.78
N THR A 76 -0.16 11.94 3.58
CA THR A 76 -1.12 12.94 3.10
C THR A 76 -2.46 12.86 3.84
N VAL A 77 -3.06 11.66 3.92
CA VAL A 77 -4.38 11.46 4.52
C VAL A 77 -4.36 11.67 6.04
N LYS A 78 -3.36 11.12 6.73
CA LYS A 78 -3.26 11.19 8.20
C LYS A 78 -2.51 12.44 8.70
N ARG A 79 -1.95 13.26 7.79
CA ARG A 79 -1.08 14.40 8.11
C ARG A 79 0.13 13.98 8.96
N TYR A 80 0.68 12.83 8.63
CA TYR A 80 1.80 12.24 9.35
C TYR A 80 3.14 12.70 8.77
N SER A 81 4.12 12.90 9.66
CA SER A 81 5.53 12.90 9.28
C SER A 81 5.89 11.55 8.65
N PHE A 82 7.00 11.51 7.91
CA PHE A 82 7.51 10.29 7.30
C PHE A 82 7.64 9.14 8.30
N MET A 83 8.24 9.38 9.47
CA MET A 83 8.43 8.34 10.50
C MET A 83 7.11 7.87 11.11
N GLN A 84 6.10 8.75 11.24
CA GLN A 84 4.77 8.34 11.68
C GLN A 84 4.08 7.45 10.65
N ALA A 85 4.19 7.76 9.36
CA ALA A 85 3.65 6.94 8.28
C ALA A 85 4.33 5.57 8.19
N VAL A 86 5.65 5.51 8.34
CA VAL A 86 6.40 4.25 8.41
C VAL A 86 5.93 3.40 9.59
N ARG A 87 5.85 3.99 10.80
CA ARG A 87 5.33 3.27 11.98
C ARG A 87 3.90 2.81 11.82
N TYR A 88 3.07 3.57 11.11
CA TYR A 88 1.68 3.19 10.83
C TYR A 88 1.59 1.99 9.87
N LEU A 89 2.44 1.95 8.84
CA LEU A 89 2.46 0.89 7.83
C LEU A 89 3.16 -0.38 8.31
N GLN A 90 4.04 -0.30 9.31
CA GLN A 90 4.84 -1.42 9.78
C GLN A 90 4.02 -2.66 10.18
N PRO A 91 2.96 -2.55 11.02
CA PRO A 91 2.18 -3.71 11.42
C PRO A 91 1.44 -4.37 10.24
N ILE A 92 1.09 -3.59 9.21
CA ILE A 92 0.44 -4.08 7.99
C ILE A 92 1.44 -4.92 7.18
N LEU A 93 2.68 -4.41 7.01
CA LEU A 93 3.74 -5.16 6.35
C LEU A 93 4.04 -6.47 7.08
N ASP A 94 4.16 -6.43 8.41
CA ASP A 94 4.45 -7.62 9.23
C ASP A 94 3.37 -8.71 9.06
N GLN A 95 2.09 -8.31 9.02
CA GLN A 95 0.98 -9.24 8.76
C GLN A 95 1.06 -9.85 7.35
N ILE A 96 1.41 -9.08 6.33
CA ILE A 96 1.57 -9.56 4.96
C ILE A 96 2.70 -10.59 4.89
N LEU A 97 3.85 -10.30 5.50
CA LEU A 97 5.02 -11.19 5.50
C LEU A 97 4.73 -12.49 6.27
N ALA A 98 4.05 -12.41 7.42
CA ALA A 98 3.65 -13.58 8.19
C ALA A 98 2.69 -14.50 7.41
N ARG A 99 1.69 -13.91 6.73
CA ARG A 99 0.75 -14.67 5.87
C ARG A 99 1.46 -15.34 4.70
N ALA A 100 2.41 -14.64 4.06
CA ALA A 100 3.20 -15.21 2.97
C ALA A 100 4.06 -16.40 3.44
N GLY A 101 4.72 -16.28 4.59
CA GLY A 101 5.48 -17.37 5.21
C GLY A 101 4.62 -18.59 5.51
N ASN A 102 3.44 -18.39 6.09
CA ASN A 102 2.49 -19.47 6.39
C ASN A 102 2.02 -20.19 5.11
N ARG A 103 1.70 -19.43 4.05
CA ARG A 103 1.28 -19.99 2.77
C ARG A 103 2.39 -20.83 2.12
N LEU A 104 3.64 -20.37 2.15
CA LEU A 104 4.79 -21.12 1.63
C LEU A 104 5.02 -22.42 2.41
N SER A 105 4.93 -22.37 3.74
CA SER A 105 5.04 -23.57 4.58
C SER A 105 3.95 -24.60 4.28
N LEU A 106 2.71 -24.17 4.10
CA LEU A 106 1.58 -25.04 3.73
C LEU A 106 1.78 -25.69 2.36
N GLN A 107 2.21 -24.91 1.36
CA GLN A 107 2.49 -25.45 0.01
C GLN A 107 3.62 -26.49 0.04
N ASN A 108 4.69 -26.22 0.79
CA ASN A 108 5.82 -27.14 0.94
C ASN A 108 5.44 -28.43 1.69
N ALA A 109 4.52 -28.36 2.65
CA ALA A 109 4.00 -29.55 3.33
C ALA A 109 3.16 -30.41 2.37
N LEU A 110 2.29 -29.80 1.56
CA LEU A 110 1.43 -30.49 0.60
C LEU A 110 2.20 -31.13 -0.56
N THR A 111 3.33 -30.55 -0.98
CA THR A 111 4.18 -31.11 -2.05
C THR A 111 5.06 -32.26 -1.56
N ARG A 112 5.40 -32.32 -0.26
CA ARG A 112 6.17 -33.42 0.35
C ARG A 112 5.34 -34.66 0.70
N THR A 113 4.01 -34.58 0.64
CA THR A 113 3.07 -35.68 0.95
C THR A 113 2.54 -36.41 -0.28
N ARG A 114 3.08 -36.18 -1.48
CA ARG A 114 2.75 -37.01 -2.66
C ARG A 114 3.69 -38.24 -2.69
N PRO A 115 3.17 -39.47 -2.75
CA PRO A 115 3.97 -40.68 -2.93
C PRO A 115 4.70 -40.69 -4.28
#